data_AF-A0A957U5P3-F1
#
_entry.id   AF-A0A957U5P3-F1
#
_cell.length_a   1.000
_cell.length_b   1.000
_cell.length_c   1.000
_cell.angle_alpha   90.00
_cell.angle_beta   90.00
_cell.angle_gamma   90.00
#
_symmetry.space_group_name_H-M   'P 1'
#
loop_
_entity.id
_entity.type
_entity.pdbx_description
1 polymer ?
#
loop_
_entity_poly.entity_id
_entity_poly.type
_entity_poly.pdbx_seq_one_letter_code
_entity_poly.pdbx_strand_id
1 'polypeptide(L)' 'MEYARLGTTGMQVSRICLGCMGFGDAANWVHKWVLTEEESRPVIRHALEIGVNFFDTAN' A
#
# COMPACT_ATOMS: atom_id res chain seq x y z
N MET A 1 7.90 -6.68 -12.35
CA MET A 1 8.09 -5.50 -11.48
C MET A 1 9.49 -4.93 -11.70
N GLU A 2 9.63 -3.61 -11.77
CA GLU A 2 10.94 -2.94 -11.71
C GLU A 2 11.24 -2.49 -10.27
N TYR A 3 12.50 -2.64 -9.84
CA TYR A 3 12.95 -2.26 -8.50
C TYR A 3 14.03 -1.18 -8.56
N ALA A 4 14.09 -0.33 -7.54
CA ALA A 4 15.10 0.70 -7.35
C ALA A 4 15.60 0.70 -5.91
N ARG A 5 16.82 1.21 -5.70
CA ARG A 5 17.35 1.41 -4.35
C ARG A 5 16.67 2.60 -3.69
N LEU A 6 16.19 2.45 -2.46
CA LEU A 6 15.64 3.55 -1.68
C LEU A 6 16.78 4.42 -1.12
N GLY A 7 17.18 5.43 -1.88
CA GLY A 7 18.30 6.30 -1.49
C GLY A 7 19.58 5.51 -1.18
N THR A 8 20.16 5.73 -0.01
CA THR A 8 21.37 5.04 0.46
C THR A 8 21.10 3.91 1.45
N THR A 9 19.82 3.54 1.69
CA THR A 9 19.43 2.64 2.80
C THR A 9 19.75 1.16 2.56
N GLY A 10 20.18 0.78 1.35
CA GLY A 10 20.41 -0.62 0.99
C GLY A 10 19.14 -1.39 0.59
N MET A 11 17.95 -0.85 0.86
CA MET A 11 16.68 -1.48 0.48
C MET A 11 16.44 -1.38 -1.03
N GLN A 12 15.91 -2.46 -1.62
CA GLN A 12 15.33 -2.45 -2.96
C GLN A 12 13.81 -2.43 -2.87
N VAL A 13 13.21 -1.40 -3.45
CA VAL A 13 11.76 -1.16 -3.45
C VAL A 13 11.22 -1.16 -4.87
N SER A 14 9.98 -1.59 -5.06
CA SER A 14 9.28 -1.48 -6.34
C SER A 14 9.19 -0.02 -6.75
N ARG A 15 9.38 0.28 -8.04
CA ARG A 15 9.27 1.67 -8.55
C ARG A 15 7.87 2.25 -8.41
N ILE A 16 6.86 1.40 -8.24
CA ILE A 16 5.50 1.76 -7.89
C ILE A 16 5.30 1.45 -6.41
N CYS A 17 4.76 2.42 -5.68
CA CYS A 17 4.37 2.28 -4.28
C CYS A 17 2.84 2.19 -4.17
N LEU A 18 2.34 1.30 -3.33
CA LEU A 18 0.91 1.25 -3.00
C LEU A 18 0.63 2.22 -1.84
N GLY A 19 -0.10 3.30 -2.14
CA GLY A 19 -0.62 4.20 -1.11
C GLY A 19 -1.80 3.58 -0.37
N CYS A 20 -1.79 3.65 0.96
CA CYS A 20 -2.78 3.02 1.83
C CYS A 20 -3.85 3.99 2.39
N MET A 21 -3.91 5.25 1.92
CA MET A 21 -4.90 6.25 2.39
C MET A 21 -6.36 5.79 2.23
N GLY A 22 -6.62 4.92 1.24
CA GLY A 22 -7.94 4.34 1.00
C GLY A 22 -8.29 3.13 1.85
N PHE A 23 -7.45 2.72 2.81
CA PHE A 23 -7.72 1.57 3.68
C PHE A 23 -7.92 2.06 5.12
N GLY A 24 -8.97 1.57 5.78
CA GLY A 24 -9.24 1.94 7.15
C GLY A 24 -10.71 1.78 7.53
N ASP A 25 -11.11 2.51 8.56
CA ASP A 25 -12.45 2.43 9.12
C ASP A 25 -13.32 3.60 8.65
N ALA A 26 -14.27 3.31 7.75
CA ALA A 26 -15.21 4.31 7.25
C ALA A 26 -16.11 4.90 8.34
N ALA A 27 -16.34 4.20 9.47
CA ALA A 27 -17.11 4.73 10.59
C ALA A 27 -16.31 5.80 11.34
N ASN A 28 -15.03 5.54 11.59
CA ASN A 28 -14.15 6.36 12.43
C ASN A 28 -13.29 7.39 11.66
N TRP A 29 -13.35 7.39 10.33
CA TRP A 29 -12.56 8.30 9.49
C TRP A 29 -13.41 9.38 8.79
N VAL A 30 -12.75 10.47 8.39
CA VAL A 30 -13.37 11.60 7.66
C VAL A 30 -13.78 11.23 6.24
N HIS A 31 -13.07 10.28 5.63
CA HIS A 31 -13.36 9.78 4.29
C HIS A 31 -14.18 8.49 4.37
N LYS A 32 -15.41 8.55 3.86
CA LYS A 32 -16.33 7.39 3.86
C LYS A 32 -16.09 6.41 2.72
N TRP A 33 -15.18 6.72 1.80
CA TRP A 33 -14.82 5.89 0.65
C TRP A 33 -13.68 4.91 0.92
N VAL A 34 -13.21 4.82 2.17
CA VAL A 34 -12.16 3.87 2.54
C VAL A 34 -12.71 2.44 2.53
N LEU A 35 -11.85 1.50 2.13
CA LEU A 35 -12.09 0.07 2.21
C LEU A 35 -11.75 -0.42 3.62
N THR A 36 -12.59 -1.30 4.16
CA THR A 36 -12.30 -2.01 5.41
C THR A 36 -11.08 -2.91 5.27
N GLU A 37 -10.62 -3.46 6.39
CA GLU A 37 -9.55 -4.47 6.36
C GLU A 37 -9.89 -5.61 5.40
N GLU A 38 -11.07 -6.21 5.50
CA GLU A 38 -11.48 -7.34 4.66
C GLU A 38 -11.51 -6.98 3.16
N GLU A 39 -12.04 -5.79 2.83
CA GLU A 39 -12.15 -5.31 1.45
C GLU A 39 -10.80 -4.87 0.85
N SER A 40 -9.85 -4.43 1.68
CA SER A 40 -8.51 -4.03 1.24
C SER A 40 -7.59 -5.23 0.96
N ARG A 41 -7.83 -6.38 1.61
CA ARG A 41 -6.99 -7.60 1.47
C ARG A 41 -6.82 -8.09 0.03
N PRO A 42 -7.85 -8.14 -0.83
CA PRO A 42 -7.68 -8.48 -2.24
C PRO A 42 -6.75 -7.52 -3.00
N VAL A 43 -6.81 -6.21 -2.69
CA VAL A 43 -5.95 -5.19 -3.32
C VAL A 43 -4.50 -5.39 -2.89
N ILE A 44 -4.26 -5.55 -1.59
CA ILE A 44 -2.92 -5.81 -1.03
C ILE A 44 -2.36 -7.13 -1.59
N ARG A 45 -3.17 -8.19 -1.63
CA ARG A 45 -2.78 -9.48 -2.21
C ARG A 45 -2.35 -9.33 -3.65
N HIS A 46 -3.16 -8.68 -4.47
CA HIS A 46 -2.84 -8.48 -5.88
C HIS A 46 -1.54 -7.68 -6.06
N ALA A 47 -1.35 -6.61 -5.26
CA ALA A 47 -0.12 -5.83 -5.27
C ALA A 47 1.11 -6.70 -4.98
N LEU A 48 1.04 -7.55 -3.95
CA LEU A 48 2.10 -8.50 -3.63
C LEU A 48 2.34 -9.52 -4.76
N GLU A 49 1.28 -10.07 -5.35
CA GLU A 49 1.35 -11.05 -6.45
C GLU A 49 2.03 -10.49 -7.71
N ILE A 50 1.83 -9.19 -8.01
CA ILE A 50 2.51 -8.53 -9.14
C ILE A 50 3.91 -7.99 -8.77
N GLY A 51 4.34 -8.20 -7.53
CA GLY A 51 5.69 -7.91 -7.04
C GLY A 51 5.88 -6.55 -6.36
N VAL A 52 4.81 -5.82 -6.03
CA VAL A 52 4.93 -4.59 -5.22
C VAL A 52 5.39 -4.96 -3.82
N ASN A 53 6.46 -4.29 -3.35
CA ASN A 53 7.00 -4.49 -2.00
C ASN A 53 7.13 -3.17 -1.22
N PHE A 54 6.62 -2.07 -1.79
CA PHE A 54 6.67 -0.74 -1.20
C PHE A 54 5.25 -0.23 -0.95
N PHE A 55 4.94 0.06 0.31
CA PHE A 55 3.64 0.49 0.79
C PHE A 55 3.82 1.79 1.60
N ASP A 56 2.95 2.75 1.36
CA ASP A 56 2.98 4.08 2.00
C ASP A 56 1.73 4.29 2.85
N THR A 57 1.91 4.72 4.10
CA THR A 57 0.83 4.96 5.07
C THR A 57 1.24 6.03 6.09
N ALA A 58 0.28 6.53 6.89
CA ALA A 58 0.49 7.55 7.91
C ALA A 58 -0.41 7.35 9.16
N ASN A 59 -0.04 7.97 10.28
CA ASN A 59 -0.78 7.97 11.55
C ASN A 59 -1.75 9.15 11.67
#